data_AF-A0A0G0U7Y6-F1
#
_entry.id   AF-A0A0G0U7Y6-F1
#
_cell.length_a   1.000
_cell.length_b   1.000
_cell.length_c   1.000
_cell.angle_alpha   90.00
_cell.angle_beta   90.00
_cell.angle_gamma   90.00
#
_symmetry.space_group_name_H-M   'P 1'
#
loop_
_entity.id
_entity.type
_entity.pdbx_description
1 polymer ?
#
loop_
_entity_poly.entity_id
_entity_poly.type
_entity_poly.pdbx_seq_one_letter_code
_entity_poly.pdbx_strand_id
1 'polypeptide(L)'
;MEEGGALGLAHAVASAKKFVDNEPFLFYLGDNIVLTDLTFLIDRFNRDNLSALLAFSKVHDPQRFGVPEFDGDKLVRVIEKPANPTSDFAVTGIYIYSPDIFDAVSNIKPSHRGELEISDAHTWLLENEKAVSWEEITGWWKDTGKPEDLLECNQLVLDNLNLGERGENILMSASANIQGRVSIGSNVTIGDNTLINGPTIIGDNCVVENSYVGPYTSLGPNVKVFNTEIQNSIVLSGADINAHANIVASLIGTNAFIRSAKESIPLGHKLIVGDNSVLEL
;
A
#
# COMPACT_ATOMS: atom_id res chain seq x y z
N MET A 1 14.44 16.89 -4.31
CA MET A 1 13.32 17.20 -5.23
C MET A 1 13.75 16.77 -6.61
N GLU A 2 12.89 16.06 -7.34
CA GLU A 2 13.14 15.70 -8.74
C GLU A 2 13.23 16.97 -9.59
N GLU A 3 14.31 17.11 -10.36
CA GLU A 3 14.46 18.21 -11.32
C GLU A 3 13.76 17.81 -12.63
N GLY A 4 12.91 18.68 -13.19
CA GLY A 4 12.25 18.43 -14.48
C GLY A 4 10.86 17.77 -14.42
N GLY A 5 10.37 17.39 -13.24
CA GLY A 5 9.02 16.82 -13.04
C GLY A 5 8.96 15.29 -13.17
N ALA A 6 7.74 14.74 -13.11
CA ALA A 6 7.51 13.30 -13.16
C ALA A 6 7.61 12.77 -14.61
N LEU A 7 8.82 12.40 -15.04
CA LEU A 7 9.11 11.91 -16.38
C LEU A 7 9.20 10.37 -16.46
N GLY A 8 8.58 9.64 -15.52
CA GLY A 8 8.58 8.17 -15.48
C GLY A 8 9.57 7.56 -14.48
N LEU A 9 9.44 6.26 -14.23
CA LEU A 9 10.20 5.55 -13.18
C LEU A 9 11.71 5.50 -13.44
N ALA A 10 12.14 5.37 -14.70
CA ALA A 10 13.56 5.42 -15.01
C ALA A 10 14.16 6.82 -14.75
N HIS A 11 13.38 7.89 -14.87
CA HIS A 11 13.83 9.23 -14.49
C HIS A 11 14.04 9.36 -12.97
N ALA A 12 13.19 8.73 -12.16
CA ALA A 12 13.38 8.65 -10.72
C ALA A 12 14.69 7.92 -10.37
N VAL A 13 15.01 6.83 -11.08
CA VAL A 13 16.31 6.15 -10.96
C VAL A 13 17.47 7.08 -11.32
N ALA A 14 17.41 7.79 -12.45
CA ALA A 14 18.46 8.74 -12.84
C ALA A 14 18.69 9.81 -11.76
N SER A 15 17.61 10.33 -11.17
CA SER A 15 17.64 11.34 -10.12
C SER A 15 18.31 10.85 -8.83
N ALA A 16 18.23 9.53 -8.57
CA ALA A 16 18.85 8.89 -7.40
C ALA A 16 20.38 8.79 -7.50
N LYS A 17 20.97 8.86 -8.72
CA LYS A 17 22.41 8.64 -8.96
C LYS A 17 23.33 9.43 -8.05
N LYS A 18 23.00 10.69 -7.75
CA LYS A 18 23.81 11.57 -6.89
C LYS A 18 23.77 11.22 -5.39
N PHE A 19 22.90 10.31 -4.99
CA PHE A 19 22.71 9.90 -3.59
C PHE A 19 23.26 8.50 -3.31
N VAL A 20 23.29 7.63 -4.33
CA VAL A 20 23.76 6.24 -4.23
C VAL A 20 25.18 6.06 -4.78
N ASP A 21 25.76 7.11 -5.37
CA ASP A 21 27.07 7.10 -6.01
C ASP A 21 27.24 5.92 -6.98
N ASN A 22 28.25 5.07 -6.75
CA ASN A 22 28.52 3.86 -7.53
C ASN A 22 28.27 2.59 -6.71
N GLU A 23 27.38 2.65 -5.72
CA GLU A 23 27.01 1.48 -4.92
C GLU A 23 25.72 0.84 -5.43
N PRO A 24 25.57 -0.50 -5.28
CA PRO A 24 24.29 -1.15 -5.52
C PRO A 24 23.21 -0.63 -4.57
N PHE A 25 21.97 -0.61 -5.04
CA PHE A 25 20.84 -0.11 -4.25
C PHE A 25 19.54 -0.87 -4.54
N LEU A 26 18.67 -0.91 -3.53
CA LEU A 26 17.30 -1.39 -3.64
C LEU A 26 16.41 -0.24 -4.12
N PHE A 27 15.75 -0.44 -5.26
CA PHE A 27 14.68 0.40 -5.74
C PHE A 27 13.33 -0.22 -5.36
N TYR A 28 12.50 0.55 -4.65
CA TYR A 28 11.22 0.11 -4.11
C TYR A 28 10.15 1.18 -4.38
N LEU A 29 9.10 0.85 -5.14
CA LEU A 29 7.98 1.77 -5.34
C LEU A 29 7.20 1.94 -4.04
N GLY A 30 6.92 3.19 -3.66
CA GLY A 30 6.35 3.55 -2.36
C GLY A 30 4.88 3.18 -2.17
N ASP A 31 4.19 2.77 -3.23
CA ASP A 31 2.80 2.30 -3.28
C ASP A 31 2.68 0.78 -3.16
N ASN A 32 3.80 0.06 -3.13
CA ASN A 32 3.83 -1.36 -2.86
C ASN A 32 3.80 -1.65 -1.36
N ILE A 33 3.11 -2.73 -0.99
CA ILE A 33 3.20 -3.33 0.34
C ILE A 33 3.73 -4.76 0.19
N VAL A 34 4.82 -5.06 0.88
CA VAL A 34 5.40 -6.40 1.00
C VAL A 34 5.61 -6.76 2.46
N LEU A 35 5.14 -7.95 2.85
CA LEU A 35 5.31 -8.51 4.19
C LEU A 35 6.40 -9.60 4.26
N THR A 36 7.05 -9.87 3.14
CA THR A 36 8.15 -10.84 3.03
C THR A 36 9.50 -10.19 3.30
N ASP A 37 10.38 -10.89 4.02
CA ASP A 37 11.78 -10.51 4.15
C ASP A 37 12.47 -10.54 2.78
N LEU A 38 13.04 -9.41 2.36
CA LEU A 38 13.71 -9.25 1.07
C LEU A 38 15.20 -9.59 1.11
N THR A 39 15.74 -10.01 2.26
CA THR A 39 17.18 -10.30 2.43
C THR A 39 17.68 -11.34 1.43
N PHE A 40 16.86 -12.34 1.09
CA PHE A 40 17.22 -13.35 0.10
C PHE A 40 17.52 -12.77 -1.29
N LEU A 41 16.85 -11.68 -1.68
CA LEU A 41 17.11 -10.97 -2.94
C LEU A 41 18.49 -10.33 -2.91
N ILE A 42 18.84 -9.69 -1.79
CA ILE A 42 20.13 -9.01 -1.60
C ILE A 42 21.27 -10.04 -1.62
N ASP A 43 21.10 -11.15 -0.90
CA ASP A 43 22.08 -12.23 -0.86
C ASP A 43 22.31 -12.84 -2.26
N ARG A 44 21.22 -13.09 -3.01
CA ARG A 44 21.31 -13.59 -4.39
C ARG A 44 22.00 -12.59 -5.31
N PHE A 45 21.62 -11.31 -5.26
CA PHE A 45 22.20 -10.26 -6.08
C PHE A 45 23.72 -10.18 -5.91
N ASN A 46 24.19 -10.19 -4.66
CA ASN A 46 25.62 -10.12 -4.33
C ASN A 46 26.37 -11.41 -4.71
N ARG A 47 25.81 -12.58 -4.39
CA ARG A 47 26.43 -13.88 -4.67
C ARG A 47 26.64 -14.10 -6.16
N ASP A 48 25.65 -13.73 -6.97
CA ASP A 48 25.65 -13.99 -8.42
C ASP A 48 26.26 -12.80 -9.20
N ASN A 49 26.74 -11.76 -8.51
CA ASN A 49 27.35 -10.54 -9.07
C ASN A 49 26.52 -9.92 -10.20
N LEU A 50 25.24 -9.67 -9.90
CA LEU A 50 24.26 -9.21 -10.87
C LEU A 50 24.36 -7.70 -11.14
N SER A 51 24.00 -7.31 -12.36
CA SER A 51 23.69 -5.92 -12.74
C SER A 51 22.29 -5.52 -12.29
N ALA A 52 21.33 -6.46 -12.34
CA ALA A 52 19.99 -6.25 -11.84
C ALA A 52 19.35 -7.56 -11.35
N LEU A 53 18.59 -7.49 -10.26
CA LEU A 53 17.68 -8.54 -9.82
C LEU A 53 16.26 -7.99 -9.79
N LEU A 54 15.36 -8.60 -10.56
CA LEU A 54 13.99 -8.16 -10.70
C LEU A 54 13.02 -9.06 -9.94
N ALA A 55 12.21 -8.49 -9.04
CA ALA A 55 11.14 -9.26 -8.43
C ALA A 55 9.89 -9.25 -9.31
N PHE A 56 9.31 -10.43 -9.52
CA PHE A 56 8.07 -10.65 -10.26
C PHE A 56 7.00 -11.24 -9.35
N SER A 57 5.74 -11.03 -9.69
CA SER A 57 4.62 -11.72 -9.04
C SER A 57 3.56 -12.06 -10.07
N LYS A 58 2.78 -13.13 -9.82
CA LYS A 58 1.66 -13.51 -10.68
C LYS A 58 0.46 -12.63 -10.38
N VAL A 59 -0.18 -12.13 -11.43
CA VAL A 59 -1.32 -11.22 -11.31
C VAL A 59 -2.46 -11.65 -12.24
N HIS A 60 -3.69 -11.30 -11.89
CA HIS A 60 -4.87 -11.58 -12.72
C HIS A 60 -4.98 -10.67 -13.95
N ASP A 61 -4.47 -9.43 -13.86
CA ASP A 61 -4.54 -8.43 -14.93
C ASP A 61 -3.13 -7.93 -15.37
N PRO A 62 -2.29 -8.76 -16.01
CA PRO A 62 -0.90 -8.40 -16.31
C PRO A 62 -0.74 -7.16 -17.22
N GLN A 63 -1.73 -6.91 -18.08
CA GLN A 63 -1.78 -5.77 -19.01
C GLN A 63 -1.66 -4.38 -18.35
N ARG A 64 -1.84 -4.29 -17.02
CA ARG A 64 -1.68 -3.04 -16.26
C ARG A 64 -0.23 -2.73 -15.89
N PHE A 65 0.69 -3.67 -16.08
CA PHE A 65 2.06 -3.63 -15.56
C PHE A 65 3.11 -3.90 -16.64
N GLY A 66 4.38 -3.82 -16.28
CA GLY A 66 5.48 -4.40 -17.06
C GLY A 66 5.42 -5.93 -16.98
N VAL A 67 5.36 -6.61 -18.14
CA VAL A 67 5.23 -8.07 -18.22
C VAL A 67 6.54 -8.66 -18.76
N PRO A 68 7.20 -9.57 -18.02
CA PRO A 68 8.38 -10.26 -18.52
C PRO A 68 8.01 -11.24 -19.63
N GLU A 69 8.84 -11.25 -20.66
CA GLU A 69 8.82 -12.22 -21.75
C GLU A 69 9.98 -13.20 -21.57
N PHE A 70 9.68 -14.49 -21.72
CA PHE A 70 10.63 -15.58 -21.52
C PHE A 70 10.82 -16.40 -22.80
N ASP A 71 12.05 -16.88 -23.00
CA ASP A 71 12.39 -17.96 -23.94
C ASP A 71 12.87 -19.17 -23.13
N GLY A 72 11.97 -20.14 -22.91
CA GLY A 72 12.15 -21.15 -21.87
C GLY A 72 12.19 -20.50 -20.48
N ASP A 73 13.27 -20.74 -19.74
CA ASP A 73 13.50 -20.14 -18.41
C ASP A 73 14.26 -18.81 -18.48
N LYS A 74 14.72 -18.40 -19.66
CA LYS A 74 15.53 -17.19 -19.85
C LYS A 74 14.62 -15.97 -19.99
N LEU A 75 14.82 -14.96 -19.13
CA LEU A 75 14.21 -13.64 -19.31
C LEU A 75 14.81 -12.96 -20.54
N VAL A 76 13.96 -12.58 -21.49
CA VAL A 76 14.36 -11.97 -22.77
C VAL A 76 14.20 -10.45 -22.73
N ARG A 77 13.06 -9.96 -22.22
CA ARG A 77 12.74 -8.54 -22.10
C ARG A 77 11.59 -8.31 -21.13
N VAL A 78 11.31 -7.05 -20.82
CA VAL A 78 10.13 -6.62 -20.08
C VAL A 78 9.32 -5.67 -20.95
N ILE A 79 8.05 -5.97 -21.17
CA ILE A 79 7.16 -5.19 -22.03
C ILE A 79 6.24 -4.34 -21.16
N GLU A 80 6.29 -3.02 -21.30
CA GLU A 80 5.43 -2.11 -20.54
C GLU A 80 3.97 -2.19 -21.02
N LYS A 81 3.04 -2.54 -20.11
CA LYS A 81 1.59 -2.52 -20.30
C LYS A 81 1.13 -3.11 -21.64
N PRO A 82 1.48 -4.38 -21.93
CA PRO A 82 1.16 -4.99 -23.22
C PRO A 82 -0.35 -5.20 -23.34
N ALA A 83 -0.89 -4.91 -24.52
CA ALA A 83 -2.29 -5.24 -24.83
C ALA A 83 -2.56 -6.76 -24.85
N ASN A 84 -1.53 -7.57 -25.15
CA ASN A 84 -1.58 -9.03 -25.09
C ASN A 84 -0.38 -9.51 -24.26
N PRO A 85 -0.54 -9.77 -22.96
CA PRO A 85 0.56 -10.17 -22.09
C PRO A 85 1.11 -11.55 -22.48
N THR A 86 2.43 -11.70 -22.42
CA THR A 86 3.16 -12.93 -22.77
C THR A 86 3.27 -13.92 -21.63
N SER A 87 3.00 -13.46 -20.39
CA SER A 87 2.98 -14.27 -19.19
C SER A 87 2.01 -13.68 -18.16
N ASP A 88 1.68 -14.46 -17.14
CA ASP A 88 0.87 -14.00 -16.00
C ASP A 88 1.69 -13.23 -14.96
N PHE A 89 2.98 -13.03 -15.21
CA PHE A 89 3.87 -12.29 -14.33
C PHE A 89 3.77 -10.78 -14.58
N ALA A 90 3.93 -10.02 -13.51
CA ALA A 90 4.16 -8.59 -13.53
C ALA A 90 5.45 -8.26 -12.77
N VAL A 91 6.16 -7.24 -13.23
CA VAL A 91 7.23 -6.62 -12.45
C VAL A 91 6.64 -5.92 -11.24
N THR A 92 7.19 -6.16 -10.05
CA THR A 92 6.56 -5.72 -8.80
C THR A 92 6.96 -4.31 -8.38
N GLY A 93 7.93 -3.66 -9.03
CA GLY A 93 8.47 -2.40 -8.52
C GLY A 93 9.51 -2.58 -7.40
N ILE A 94 10.03 -3.79 -7.23
CA ILE A 94 11.08 -4.14 -6.26
C ILE A 94 12.26 -4.69 -7.02
N TYR A 95 13.35 -3.93 -7.06
CA TYR A 95 14.50 -4.25 -7.89
C TYR A 95 15.79 -3.93 -7.15
N ILE A 96 16.81 -4.75 -7.34
CA ILE A 96 18.16 -4.43 -6.88
C ILE A 96 19.00 -4.12 -8.12
N TYR A 97 19.69 -2.98 -8.10
CA TYR A 97 20.52 -2.54 -9.23
C TYR A 97 21.97 -2.35 -8.82
N SER A 98 22.88 -2.69 -9.74
CA SER A 98 24.22 -2.13 -9.78
C SER A 98 24.18 -0.76 -10.48
N PRO A 99 25.28 0.01 -10.49
CA PRO A 99 25.38 1.25 -11.27
C PRO A 99 25.14 1.10 -12.78
N ASP A 100 25.16 -0.12 -13.34
CA ASP A 100 24.86 -0.39 -14.75
C ASP A 100 23.47 0.13 -15.17
N ILE A 101 22.52 0.23 -14.22
CA ILE A 101 21.19 0.77 -14.49
C ILE A 101 21.25 2.23 -14.98
N PHE A 102 22.23 3.02 -14.55
CA PHE A 102 22.35 4.41 -14.99
C PHE A 102 22.72 4.51 -16.46
N ASP A 103 23.55 3.58 -16.95
CA ASP A 103 23.87 3.49 -18.37
C ASP A 103 22.63 3.08 -19.16
N ALA A 104 21.85 2.12 -18.66
CA ALA A 104 20.60 1.72 -19.29
C ALA A 104 19.61 2.89 -19.40
N VAL A 105 19.37 3.60 -18.30
CA VAL A 105 18.48 4.76 -18.24
C VAL A 105 18.93 5.88 -19.19
N SER A 106 20.24 6.07 -19.36
CA SER A 106 20.77 7.09 -20.29
C SER A 106 20.58 6.77 -21.78
N ASN A 107 20.30 5.51 -22.12
CA ASN A 107 20.18 5.04 -23.50
C ASN A 107 18.74 4.75 -23.94
N ILE A 108 17.77 4.76 -23.04
CA ILE A 108 16.35 4.64 -23.37
C ILE A 108 15.77 5.98 -23.81
N LYS A 109 14.59 5.94 -24.45
CA LYS A 109 13.86 7.11 -24.94
C LYS A 109 12.47 7.15 -24.33
N PRO A 110 11.84 8.32 -24.21
CA PRO A 110 10.47 8.40 -23.74
C PRO A 110 9.52 7.54 -24.58
N SER A 111 8.60 6.84 -23.92
CA SER A 111 7.57 6.03 -24.54
C SER A 111 6.54 6.91 -25.26
N HIS A 112 5.55 6.29 -25.90
CA HIS A 112 4.40 7.00 -26.46
C HIS A 112 3.61 7.83 -25.43
N ARG A 113 3.79 7.55 -24.13
CA ARG A 113 3.22 8.31 -23.01
C ARG A 113 4.08 9.52 -22.61
N GLY A 114 5.27 9.67 -23.19
CA GLY A 114 6.23 10.70 -22.83
C GLY A 114 7.04 10.39 -21.56
N GLU A 115 6.92 9.18 -21.01
CA GLU A 115 7.62 8.73 -19.81
C GLU A 115 8.83 7.86 -20.16
N LEU A 116 9.90 7.95 -19.37
CA LEU A 116 11.01 7.01 -19.35
C LEU A 116 10.58 5.78 -18.54
N GLU A 117 10.22 4.72 -19.25
CA GLU A 117 9.70 3.49 -18.66
C GLU A 117 10.85 2.65 -18.09
N ILE A 118 10.67 2.10 -16.89
CA ILE A 118 11.70 1.26 -16.26
C ILE A 118 11.87 -0.07 -16.99
N SER A 119 10.79 -0.59 -17.59
CA SER A 119 10.77 -1.80 -18.42
C SER A 119 11.71 -1.70 -19.63
N ASP A 120 11.84 -0.51 -20.22
CA ASP A 120 12.78 -0.25 -21.32
C ASP A 120 14.23 -0.33 -20.81
N ALA A 121 14.51 0.15 -19.60
CA ALA A 121 15.84 0.05 -19.00
C ALA A 121 16.21 -1.41 -18.65
N HIS A 122 15.27 -2.21 -18.16
CA HIS A 122 15.48 -3.65 -17.95
C HIS A 122 15.78 -4.37 -19.26
N THR A 123 15.02 -4.07 -20.30
CA THR A 123 15.22 -4.63 -21.63
C THR A 123 16.59 -4.22 -22.19
N TRP A 124 16.99 -2.96 -22.03
CA TRP A 124 18.32 -2.51 -22.45
C TRP A 124 19.45 -3.28 -21.75
N LEU A 125 19.33 -3.54 -20.44
CA LEU A 125 20.32 -4.33 -19.71
C LEU A 125 20.44 -5.75 -20.29
N LEU A 126 19.30 -6.39 -20.59
CA LEU A 126 19.24 -7.74 -21.18
C LEU A 126 19.86 -7.77 -22.60
N GLU A 127 19.52 -6.79 -23.44
CA GLU A 127 20.04 -6.66 -24.80
C GLU A 127 21.55 -6.37 -24.86
N ASN A 128 22.09 -5.74 -23.82
CA ASN A 128 23.52 -5.46 -23.69
C ASN A 128 24.28 -6.50 -22.84
N GLU A 129 23.71 -7.70 -22.71
CA GLU A 129 24.31 -8.86 -22.05
C GLU A 129 24.76 -8.59 -20.59
N LYS A 130 24.09 -7.65 -19.91
CA LYS A 130 24.30 -7.41 -18.48
C LYS A 130 23.72 -8.57 -17.67
N ALA A 131 24.28 -8.81 -16.49
CA ALA A 131 23.87 -9.91 -15.63
C ALA A 131 22.53 -9.58 -14.95
N VAL A 132 21.42 -9.88 -15.62
CA VAL A 132 20.07 -9.67 -15.10
C VAL A 132 19.47 -11.01 -14.67
N SER A 133 18.90 -11.06 -13.49
CA SER A 133 18.14 -12.21 -13.02
C SER A 133 16.81 -11.79 -12.43
N TRP A 134 15.98 -12.77 -12.08
CA TRP A 134 14.65 -12.53 -11.51
C TRP A 134 14.31 -13.52 -10.39
N GLU A 135 13.38 -13.11 -9.54
CA GLU A 135 12.81 -13.90 -8.44
C GLU A 135 11.29 -13.73 -8.38
N GLU A 136 10.57 -14.82 -8.10
CA GLU A 136 9.13 -14.75 -7.83
C GLU A 136 8.90 -14.40 -6.35
N ILE A 137 8.19 -13.31 -6.09
CA ILE A 137 7.64 -13.02 -4.76
C ILE A 137 6.24 -13.59 -4.69
N THR A 138 6.08 -14.62 -3.86
CA THR A 138 4.81 -15.29 -3.62
C THR A 138 4.08 -14.69 -2.41
N GLY A 139 2.76 -14.52 -2.54
CA GLY A 139 1.84 -14.27 -1.43
C GLY A 139 1.62 -12.81 -1.00
N TRP A 140 2.51 -11.86 -1.32
CA TRP A 140 2.51 -10.56 -0.64
C TRP A 140 2.97 -9.38 -1.50
N TRP A 141 2.38 -9.22 -2.69
CA TRP A 141 2.51 -7.98 -3.47
C TRP A 141 1.13 -7.47 -3.85
N LYS A 142 0.82 -6.24 -3.43
CA LYS A 142 -0.36 -5.50 -3.89
C LYS A 142 0.04 -4.10 -4.33
N ASP A 143 -0.39 -3.76 -5.54
CA ASP A 143 -0.47 -2.39 -6.04
C ASP A 143 -1.67 -1.71 -5.37
N THR A 144 -1.41 -0.72 -4.51
CA THR A 144 -2.47 -0.01 -3.76
C THR A 144 -3.10 1.15 -4.53
N GLY A 145 -3.20 1.02 -5.86
CA GLY A 145 -3.75 2.05 -6.74
C GLY A 145 -5.26 2.33 -6.59
N LYS A 146 -6.03 1.48 -5.87
CA LYS A 146 -7.47 1.67 -5.62
C LYS A 146 -7.83 1.58 -4.13
N PRO A 147 -8.93 2.22 -3.69
CA PRO A 147 -9.42 2.11 -2.31
C PRO A 147 -9.69 0.66 -1.87
N GLU A 148 -10.24 -0.16 -2.76
CA GLU A 148 -10.47 -1.60 -2.52
C GLU A 148 -9.16 -2.33 -2.21
N ASP A 149 -8.09 -1.99 -2.93
CA ASP A 149 -6.77 -2.58 -2.73
C ASP A 149 -6.20 -2.26 -1.35
N LEU A 150 -6.42 -1.03 -0.86
CA LEU A 150 -6.02 -0.62 0.48
C LEU A 150 -6.78 -1.38 1.58
N LEU A 151 -8.08 -1.63 1.40
CA LEU A 151 -8.88 -2.40 2.36
C LEU A 151 -8.42 -3.86 2.45
N GLU A 152 -8.16 -4.48 1.31
CA GLU A 152 -7.59 -5.83 1.26
C GLU A 152 -6.20 -5.87 1.89
N CYS A 153 -5.33 -4.89 1.60
CA CYS A 153 -4.05 -4.74 2.28
C CYS A 153 -4.20 -4.61 3.79
N ASN A 154 -5.18 -3.84 4.27
CA ASN A 154 -5.43 -3.68 5.70
C ASN A 154 -5.85 -5.00 6.35
N GLN A 155 -6.73 -5.79 5.70
CA GLN A 155 -7.12 -7.11 6.19
C GLN A 155 -5.90 -8.03 6.33
N LEU A 156 -5.11 -8.09 5.26
CA LEU A 156 -3.89 -8.87 5.16
C LEU A 156 -2.86 -8.51 6.25
N VAL A 157 -2.64 -7.22 6.50
CA VAL A 157 -1.77 -6.72 7.58
C VAL A 157 -2.32 -7.13 8.94
N LEU A 158 -3.60 -6.90 9.20
CA LEU A 158 -4.23 -7.25 10.48
C LEU A 158 -4.22 -8.77 10.77
N ASP A 159 -4.23 -9.60 9.73
CA ASP A 159 -4.12 -11.05 9.90
C ASP A 159 -2.73 -11.51 10.29
N ASN A 160 -1.68 -10.82 9.85
CA ASN A 160 -0.29 -11.25 10.02
C ASN A 160 0.45 -10.49 11.12
N LEU A 161 -0.09 -9.35 11.58
CA LEU A 161 0.40 -8.69 12.76
C LEU A 161 0.09 -9.53 14.02
N ASN A 162 1.06 -9.55 14.93
CA ASN A 162 0.85 -10.10 16.27
C ASN A 162 0.01 -9.10 17.10
N LEU A 163 -1.30 -9.16 16.90
CA LEU A 163 -2.26 -8.29 17.59
C LEU A 163 -2.50 -8.77 19.03
N GLY A 164 -2.85 -7.82 19.91
CA GLY A 164 -3.16 -8.08 21.32
C GLY A 164 -2.41 -7.17 22.31
N GLU A 165 -1.47 -6.38 21.81
CA GLU A 165 -0.75 -5.41 22.64
C GLU A 165 -1.68 -4.29 23.14
N ARG A 166 -1.43 -3.85 24.37
CA ARG A 166 -2.19 -2.79 25.02
C ARG A 166 -1.23 -1.75 25.57
N GLY A 167 -1.44 -0.50 25.16
CA GLY A 167 -0.73 0.66 25.67
C GLY A 167 -1.14 1.04 27.09
N GLU A 168 -0.68 2.22 27.52
CA GLU A 168 -0.93 2.74 28.88
C GLU A 168 -2.25 3.53 28.96
N ASN A 169 -2.80 3.70 30.16
CA ASN A 169 -3.97 4.56 30.43
C ASN A 169 -5.22 4.26 29.59
N ILE A 170 -5.58 2.97 29.47
CA ILE A 170 -6.82 2.55 28.82
C ILE A 170 -7.97 2.63 29.85
N LEU A 171 -8.92 3.53 29.60
CA LEU A 171 -10.14 3.67 30.40
C LEU A 171 -11.26 2.89 29.72
N MET A 172 -11.84 1.92 30.41
CA MET A 172 -12.91 1.08 29.85
C MET A 172 -14.11 1.05 30.79
N SER A 173 -15.29 1.31 30.25
CA SER A 173 -16.54 1.18 31.00
C SER A 173 -16.84 -0.30 31.34
N ALA A 174 -17.56 -0.52 32.45
CA ALA A 174 -18.05 -1.84 32.85
C ALA A 174 -19.03 -2.46 31.82
N SER A 175 -19.67 -1.64 30.99
CA SER A 175 -20.59 -2.10 29.94
C SER A 175 -19.90 -2.36 28.59
N ALA A 176 -18.60 -2.02 28.47
CA ALA A 176 -17.83 -2.23 27.25
C ALA A 176 -17.28 -3.66 27.16
N ASN A 177 -17.16 -4.17 25.93
CA ASN A 177 -16.65 -5.51 25.66
C ASN A 177 -15.64 -5.50 24.51
N ILE A 178 -14.58 -6.29 24.64
CA ILE A 178 -13.55 -6.48 23.61
C ILE A 178 -13.42 -7.98 23.34
N GLN A 179 -13.55 -8.38 22.08
CA GLN A 179 -13.50 -9.76 21.63
C GLN A 179 -12.48 -9.92 20.50
N GLY A 180 -11.88 -11.11 20.38
CA GLY A 180 -10.91 -11.41 19.34
C GLY A 180 -9.56 -10.71 19.52
N ARG A 181 -8.79 -10.64 18.42
CA ARG A 181 -7.44 -10.07 18.38
C ARG A 181 -7.50 -8.54 18.27
N VAL A 182 -7.27 -7.82 19.36
CA VAL A 182 -7.39 -6.36 19.37
C VAL A 182 -6.13 -5.73 19.95
N SER A 183 -5.46 -4.90 19.17
CA SER A 183 -4.40 -4.03 19.69
C SER A 183 -4.96 -2.65 20.02
N ILE A 184 -4.59 -2.13 21.19
CA ILE A 184 -5.09 -0.84 21.71
C ILE A 184 -3.89 0.02 22.09
N GLY A 185 -3.82 1.22 21.53
CA GLY A 185 -2.82 2.22 21.86
C GLY A 185 -2.96 2.80 23.26
N SER A 186 -2.19 3.84 23.54
CA SER A 186 -2.18 4.53 24.83
C SER A 186 -3.25 5.62 24.91
N ASN A 187 -3.71 5.93 26.13
CA ASN A 187 -4.70 6.96 26.45
C ASN A 187 -6.05 6.77 25.73
N VAL A 188 -6.46 5.51 25.53
CA VAL A 188 -7.71 5.17 24.84
C VAL A 188 -8.86 5.13 25.85
N THR A 189 -10.00 5.71 25.47
CA THR A 189 -11.26 5.61 26.22
C THR A 189 -12.25 4.74 25.45
N ILE A 190 -12.73 3.69 26.10
CA ILE A 190 -13.79 2.79 25.60
C ILE A 190 -14.99 2.99 26.52
N GLY A 191 -15.92 3.83 26.09
CA GLY A 191 -17.09 4.27 26.83
C GLY A 191 -18.21 3.22 26.88
N ASP A 192 -19.35 3.63 27.40
CA ASP A 192 -20.50 2.75 27.58
C ASP A 192 -21.01 2.13 26.28
N ASN A 193 -21.70 0.98 26.40
CA ASN A 193 -22.38 0.31 25.30
C ASN A 193 -21.50 0.10 24.05
N THR A 194 -20.24 -0.25 24.27
CA THR A 194 -19.25 -0.38 23.20
C THR A 194 -18.80 -1.83 23.05
N LEU A 195 -18.80 -2.33 21.81
CA LEU A 195 -18.24 -3.63 21.48
C LEU A 195 -17.14 -3.46 20.42
N ILE A 196 -15.95 -3.93 20.73
CA ILE A 196 -14.83 -4.00 19.78
C ILE A 196 -14.54 -5.46 19.48
N ASN A 197 -14.60 -5.85 18.20
CA ASN A 197 -14.37 -7.22 17.76
C ASN A 197 -13.23 -7.28 16.74
N GLY A 198 -12.18 -8.04 17.07
CA GLY A 198 -10.99 -8.17 16.25
C GLY A 198 -11.11 -9.17 15.09
N PRO A 199 -10.14 -9.19 14.16
CA PRO A 199 -8.88 -8.43 14.20
C PRO A 199 -9.06 -6.92 13.98
N THR A 200 -8.54 -6.08 14.88
CA THR A 200 -8.64 -4.62 14.77
C THR A 200 -7.53 -3.90 15.54
N ILE A 201 -7.19 -2.69 15.11
CA ILE A 201 -6.25 -1.80 15.79
C ILE A 201 -6.99 -0.52 16.18
N ILE A 202 -6.81 -0.11 17.44
CA ILE A 202 -7.28 1.17 17.98
C ILE A 202 -6.04 2.01 18.32
N GLY A 203 -5.81 3.10 17.60
CA GLY A 203 -4.65 3.97 17.80
C GLY A 203 -4.69 4.78 19.10
N ASP A 204 -3.60 5.48 19.38
CA ASP A 204 -3.47 6.30 20.59
C ASP A 204 -4.51 7.41 20.68
N ASN A 205 -4.91 7.77 21.90
CA ASN A 205 -5.83 8.88 22.21
C ASN A 205 -7.21 8.74 21.53
N CYS A 206 -7.61 7.52 21.18
CA CYS A 206 -8.93 7.27 20.62
C CYS A 206 -10.01 7.29 21.70
N VAL A 207 -11.23 7.67 21.28
CA VAL A 207 -12.43 7.58 22.10
C VAL A 207 -13.49 6.82 21.31
N VAL A 208 -13.96 5.70 21.85
CA VAL A 208 -15.02 4.89 21.24
C VAL A 208 -16.13 4.72 22.27
N GLU A 209 -17.34 5.19 21.97
CA GLU A 209 -18.47 5.13 22.91
C GLU A 209 -19.78 4.88 22.17
N ASN A 210 -20.68 4.11 22.77
CA ASN A 210 -21.97 3.71 22.22
C ASN A 210 -21.85 3.21 20.77
N SER A 211 -20.84 2.39 20.49
CA SER A 211 -20.42 2.05 19.13
C SER A 211 -20.00 0.59 18.99
N TYR A 212 -20.11 0.07 17.77
CA TYR A 212 -19.54 -1.22 17.40
C TYR A 212 -18.36 -1.00 16.47
N VAL A 213 -17.18 -1.51 16.84
CA VAL A 213 -16.00 -1.56 15.97
C VAL A 213 -15.76 -3.03 15.61
N GLY A 214 -16.12 -3.39 14.39
CA GLY A 214 -16.04 -4.75 13.89
C GLY A 214 -14.69 -5.10 13.26
N PRO A 215 -14.54 -6.38 12.85
CA PRO A 215 -13.32 -6.91 12.28
C PRO A 215 -12.80 -6.11 11.10
N TYR A 216 -11.48 -6.16 10.93
CA TYR A 216 -10.72 -5.51 9.86
C TYR A 216 -10.87 -3.98 9.85
N THR A 217 -11.16 -3.39 11.00
CA THR A 217 -11.14 -1.94 11.19
C THR A 217 -9.80 -1.50 11.75
N SER A 218 -9.25 -0.42 11.20
CA SER A 218 -8.05 0.22 11.74
C SER A 218 -8.36 1.68 12.04
N LEU A 219 -8.30 2.05 13.32
CA LEU A 219 -8.45 3.43 13.76
C LEU A 219 -7.06 4.04 14.01
N GLY A 220 -6.73 5.09 13.26
CA GLY A 220 -5.54 5.88 13.49
C GLY A 220 -5.61 6.67 14.81
N PRO A 221 -4.51 7.30 15.23
CA PRO A 221 -4.49 8.10 16.46
C PRO A 221 -5.50 9.25 16.46
N ASN A 222 -6.01 9.58 17.65
CA ASN A 222 -6.96 10.69 17.89
C ASN A 222 -8.32 10.53 17.21
N VAL A 223 -8.68 9.31 16.80
CA VAL A 223 -9.99 9.04 16.21
C VAL A 223 -11.06 8.98 17.29
N LYS A 224 -12.22 9.55 16.99
CA LYS A 224 -13.40 9.49 17.85
C LYS A 224 -14.56 8.82 17.13
N VAL A 225 -15.17 7.83 17.77
CA VAL A 225 -16.32 7.10 17.23
C VAL A 225 -17.43 7.07 18.26
N PHE A 226 -18.56 7.66 17.90
CA PHE A 226 -19.75 7.76 18.72
C PHE A 226 -20.97 7.27 17.95
N ASN A 227 -21.88 6.57 18.61
CA ASN A 227 -23.18 6.19 18.05
C ASN A 227 -23.09 5.56 16.65
N THR A 228 -22.07 4.76 16.37
CA THR A 228 -21.76 4.28 15.02
C THR A 228 -21.36 2.82 15.04
N GLU A 229 -21.81 2.06 14.05
CA GLU A 229 -21.27 0.73 13.76
C GLU A 229 -20.28 0.87 12.61
N ILE A 230 -19.06 0.38 12.76
CA ILE A 230 -18.02 0.46 11.72
C ILE A 230 -17.27 -0.86 11.59
N GLN A 231 -17.08 -1.35 10.37
CA GLN A 231 -16.33 -2.60 10.11
C GLN A 231 -15.60 -2.55 8.76
N ASN A 232 -14.57 -3.38 8.59
CA ASN A 232 -13.78 -3.47 7.36
C ASN A 232 -13.40 -2.09 6.80
N SER A 233 -12.84 -1.23 7.65
CA SER A 233 -12.63 0.18 7.31
C SER A 233 -11.31 0.71 7.84
N ILE A 234 -10.70 1.65 7.11
CA ILE A 234 -9.49 2.35 7.53
C ILE A 234 -9.89 3.78 7.88
N VAL A 235 -9.65 4.19 9.13
CA VAL A 235 -9.95 5.53 9.61
C VAL A 235 -8.64 6.23 9.96
N LEU A 236 -8.29 7.25 9.19
CA LEU A 236 -7.05 7.99 9.40
C LEU A 236 -7.16 8.96 10.61
N SER A 237 -6.01 9.44 11.04
CA SER A 237 -5.86 10.19 12.29
C SER A 237 -6.80 11.39 12.42
N GLY A 238 -7.26 11.62 13.66
CA GLY A 238 -8.07 12.80 14.00
C GLY A 238 -9.49 12.81 13.44
N ALA A 239 -9.93 11.74 12.74
CA ALA A 239 -11.30 11.65 12.28
C ALA A 239 -12.28 11.61 13.45
N ASP A 240 -13.45 12.22 13.27
CA ASP A 240 -14.49 12.30 14.27
C ASP A 240 -15.81 11.85 13.64
N ILE A 241 -16.35 10.74 14.14
CA ILE A 241 -17.45 9.99 13.55
C ILE A 241 -18.57 9.91 14.59
N ASN A 242 -19.69 10.57 14.30
CA ASN A 242 -20.93 10.48 15.06
C ASN A 242 -22.11 10.37 14.08
N ALA A 243 -22.25 9.20 13.46
CA ALA A 243 -23.06 9.04 12.25
C ALA A 243 -24.50 8.55 12.51
N HIS A 244 -24.73 7.79 13.60
CA HIS A 244 -25.97 7.03 13.79
C HIS A 244 -26.28 6.12 12.58
N ALA A 245 -25.22 5.50 12.03
CA ALA A 245 -25.25 4.71 10.81
C ALA A 245 -24.27 3.53 10.91
N ASN A 246 -24.39 2.59 9.95
CA ASN A 246 -23.44 1.51 9.75
C ASN A 246 -22.48 1.89 8.61
N ILE A 247 -21.17 1.85 8.89
CA ILE A 247 -20.08 2.17 7.96
C ILE A 247 -19.31 0.89 7.65
N VAL A 248 -19.25 0.53 6.38
CA VAL A 248 -18.63 -0.73 5.93
C VAL A 248 -17.72 -0.45 4.74
N ALA A 249 -16.60 -1.16 4.62
CA ALA A 249 -15.73 -1.12 3.44
C ALA A 249 -15.31 0.32 3.06
N SER A 250 -14.89 1.12 4.06
CA SER A 250 -14.69 2.55 3.89
C SER A 250 -13.28 3.01 4.23
N LEU A 251 -12.78 3.99 3.46
CA LEU A 251 -11.57 4.73 3.76
C LEU A 251 -11.95 6.15 4.20
N ILE A 252 -11.66 6.48 5.46
CA ILE A 252 -12.02 7.77 6.07
C ILE A 252 -10.74 8.58 6.28
N GLY A 253 -10.68 9.75 5.64
CA GLY A 253 -9.49 10.60 5.62
C GLY A 253 -9.14 11.25 6.96
N THR A 254 -7.94 11.83 7.03
CA THR A 254 -7.43 12.53 8.20
C THR A 254 -8.31 13.73 8.54
N ASN A 255 -8.66 13.90 9.82
CA ASN A 255 -9.54 14.97 10.30
C ASN A 255 -10.91 15.02 9.58
N ALA A 256 -11.37 13.89 9.04
CA ALA A 256 -12.69 13.80 8.43
C ALA A 256 -13.78 13.82 9.51
N PHE A 257 -14.90 14.47 9.20
CA PHE A 257 -16.07 14.52 10.08
C PHE A 257 -17.23 13.80 9.43
N ILE A 258 -17.75 12.78 10.11
CA ILE A 258 -18.99 12.11 9.71
C ILE A 258 -20.03 12.40 10.78
N ARG A 259 -21.17 12.97 10.38
CA ARG A 259 -22.24 13.42 11.26
C ARG A 259 -23.58 12.91 10.73
N SER A 260 -24.49 12.62 11.64
CA SER A 260 -25.84 12.24 11.24
C SER A 260 -26.57 13.41 10.59
N ALA A 261 -27.10 13.22 9.38
CA ALA A 261 -27.97 14.19 8.72
C ALA A 261 -29.28 14.44 9.51
N LYS A 262 -29.63 13.55 10.43
CA LYS A 262 -30.80 13.70 11.32
C LYS A 262 -30.64 14.85 12.31
N GLU A 263 -29.41 15.27 12.58
CA GLU A 263 -29.08 16.37 13.49
C GLU A 263 -28.83 17.69 12.73
N SER A 264 -28.96 17.70 11.41
CA SER A 264 -28.64 18.87 10.58
C SER A 264 -29.87 19.75 10.32
N ILE A 265 -29.65 21.07 10.27
CA ILE A 265 -30.65 22.05 9.82
C ILE A 265 -30.08 22.85 8.63
N PRO A 266 -30.76 22.94 7.48
CA PRO A 266 -31.91 22.13 7.09
C PRO A 266 -31.55 20.63 7.06
N LEU A 267 -32.56 19.77 7.21
CA LEU A 267 -32.39 18.32 7.13
C LEU A 267 -31.86 17.95 5.74
N GLY A 268 -30.77 17.18 5.73
CA GLY A 268 -30.15 16.69 4.49
C GLY A 268 -28.66 16.42 4.64
N HIS A 269 -28.10 15.80 3.61
CA HIS A 269 -26.67 15.53 3.51
C HIS A 269 -25.92 16.82 3.19
N LYS A 270 -24.91 17.13 4.00
CA LYS A 270 -23.97 18.24 3.78
C LYS A 270 -22.60 17.63 3.55
N LEU A 271 -22.04 17.83 2.37
CA LEU A 271 -20.87 17.08 1.92
C LEU A 271 -19.75 18.05 1.53
N ILE A 272 -18.53 17.74 1.98
CA ILE A 272 -17.28 18.29 1.46
C ILE A 272 -16.53 17.09 0.89
N VAL A 273 -16.29 17.09 -0.42
CA VAL A 273 -15.79 15.93 -1.16
C VAL A 273 -14.58 16.35 -1.95
N GLY A 274 -13.48 15.60 -1.83
CA GLY A 274 -12.25 15.83 -2.58
C GLY A 274 -12.22 15.12 -3.92
N ASP A 275 -11.10 15.25 -4.63
CA ASP A 275 -10.91 14.59 -5.92
C ASP A 275 -10.96 13.06 -5.79
N ASN A 276 -11.50 12.39 -6.82
CA ASN A 276 -11.63 10.93 -6.90
C ASN A 276 -12.37 10.25 -5.74
N SER A 277 -13.16 11.00 -4.98
CA SER A 277 -13.98 10.45 -3.91
C SER A 277 -15.25 9.81 -4.45
N VAL A 278 -15.63 8.66 -3.89
CA VAL A 278 -16.89 7.96 -4.17
C VAL A 278 -17.69 7.92 -2.87
N LEU A 279 -18.97 8.30 -2.93
CA LEU A 279 -19.88 8.23 -1.78
C LEU A 279 -21.11 7.39 -2.12
N GLU A 280 -21.46 6.50 -1.21
CA GLU A 280 -22.72 5.76 -1.20
C GLU A 280 -23.53 6.26 0.01
N LEU A 281 -24.66 6.94 -0.23
CA LEU A 281 -25.41 7.71 0.78
C LEU A 281 -26.84 7.19 0.98
#